data_AF-A0A812R9D6-F1
#
_entry.id   AF-A0A812R9D6-F1
#
_cell.length_a   1.000
_cell.length_b   1.000
_cell.length_c   1.000
_cell.angle_alpha   90.00
_cell.angle_beta   90.00
_cell.angle_gamma   90.00
#
_symmetry.space_group_name_H-M   'P 1'
#
loop_
_entity.id
_entity.type
_entity.pdbx_description
1 polymer ?
#
loop_
_entity_poly.entity_id
_entity_poly.type
_entity_poly.pdbx_seq_one_letter_code
_entity_poly.pdbx_strand_id
1 'polypeptide(L)'
;MALFDRRVFVRYDVPGPALWHERWVLDHVAAESYSVVTPDQDVYVEDLSVTNEDLLGIRMRGAGGGLPVGIRRSQAYELPAFSAGRMAALRVEATRIADEERVDRAAVMPAMAAAAAPAQGAAVSEGQVWVRIESTEEQPRGEIIELDGSEVLQGDLGLKAEGRGHIAIRRMLRTEVEKYKGKEASSDARLLGLSFQGVQREERQWRDVSKEIREERLEDWAVPGPRTSAWCVRFLNRRNGGPSDHHRWWVQNHALKHDAWGVAEHDNLMKILDRLGRYDGLDLANLAGVEVAFRRLQLIEYMYSERGPGGGKGSGKGEKKNHDGTLPQFEATIFSGAHKEFGDVMVAPSLLEYVAKEVESEAAVMKQVRKAREERAAATK
;
A
#
# COMPACT_ATOMS: atom_id res chain seq x y z
N MET A 1 12.56 -8.18 -13.38
CA MET A 1 12.73 -9.59 -12.95
C MET A 1 13.41 -10.32 -14.08
N ALA A 2 14.56 -10.97 -13.88
CA ALA A 2 15.25 -11.64 -14.98
C ALA A 2 14.49 -12.92 -15.38
N LEU A 3 14.12 -13.03 -16.67
CA LEU A 3 13.43 -14.21 -17.22
C LEU A 3 14.37 -15.38 -17.52
N PHE A 4 15.68 -15.20 -17.30
CA PHE A 4 16.72 -16.18 -17.60
C PHE A 4 16.45 -17.55 -16.96
N ASP A 5 16.58 -18.59 -17.77
CA ASP A 5 16.33 -19.99 -17.45
C ASP A 5 14.90 -20.30 -16.97
N ARG A 6 13.93 -19.47 -17.39
CA ARG A 6 12.51 -19.70 -17.10
C ARG A 6 11.77 -20.14 -18.35
N ARG A 7 10.65 -20.83 -18.11
CA ARG A 7 9.66 -21.10 -19.15
C ARG A 7 8.51 -20.12 -19.03
N VAL A 8 8.16 -19.49 -20.14
CA VAL A 8 7.09 -18.50 -20.22
C VAL A 8 6.10 -18.89 -21.30
N PHE A 9 4.85 -18.51 -21.15
CA PHE A 9 3.82 -18.63 -22.17
C PHE A 9 3.56 -17.25 -22.75
N VAL A 10 3.68 -17.14 -24.06
CA VAL A 10 3.37 -15.92 -24.82
C VAL A 10 2.10 -16.13 -25.64
N ARG A 11 1.24 -15.11 -25.70
CA ARG A 11 0.06 -15.10 -26.57
C ARG A 11 0.20 -13.95 -27.55
N TYR A 12 0.25 -14.27 -28.84
CA TYR A 12 0.32 -13.27 -29.90
C TYR A 12 -1.04 -12.65 -30.20
N ASP A 13 -1.03 -11.41 -30.71
CA ASP A 13 -2.20 -10.74 -31.27
C ASP A 13 -2.47 -11.18 -32.70
N VAL A 14 -2.85 -12.46 -32.86
CA VAL A 14 -3.24 -13.03 -34.16
C VAL A 14 -4.71 -13.43 -34.14
N PRO A 15 -5.46 -13.22 -35.23
CA PRO A 15 -6.84 -13.68 -35.34
C PRO A 15 -6.94 -15.20 -35.13
N GLY A 16 -7.94 -15.65 -34.36
CA GLY A 16 -8.25 -17.06 -34.18
C GLY A 16 -8.47 -17.47 -32.72
N PRO A 17 -8.52 -18.79 -32.45
CA PRO A 17 -8.58 -19.31 -31.09
C PRO A 17 -7.37 -18.86 -30.27
N ALA A 18 -7.59 -18.57 -28.98
CA ALA A 18 -6.49 -18.21 -28.09
C ALA A 18 -5.52 -19.37 -27.92
N LEU A 19 -4.31 -19.22 -28.45
CA LEU A 19 -3.20 -20.17 -28.34
C LEU A 19 -2.01 -19.49 -27.64
N TRP A 20 -1.47 -20.14 -26.63
CA TRP A 20 -0.32 -19.71 -25.85
C TRP A 20 0.87 -20.58 -26.20
N HIS A 21 1.94 -19.97 -26.70
CA HIS A 21 3.15 -20.68 -27.06
C HIS A 21 4.13 -20.66 -25.89
N GLU A 22 4.64 -21.82 -25.52
CA GLU A 22 5.70 -21.88 -24.52
C GLU A 22 7.04 -21.43 -25.13
N ARG A 23 7.81 -20.67 -24.38
CA ARG A 23 9.18 -20.24 -24.68
C ARG A 23 10.08 -20.66 -23.53
N TRP A 24 11.23 -21.25 -23.84
CA TRP A 24 12.28 -21.44 -22.86
C TRP A 24 13.30 -20.33 -23.04
N VAL A 25 13.37 -19.43 -22.07
CA VAL A 25 14.23 -18.24 -22.11
C VAL A 25 15.63 -18.65 -21.67
N LEU A 26 16.59 -18.57 -22.57
CA LEU A 26 17.92 -19.14 -22.38
C LEU A 26 19.03 -18.11 -22.19
N ASP A 27 18.90 -16.92 -22.76
CA ASP A 27 19.92 -15.86 -22.62
C ASP A 27 19.29 -14.47 -22.74
N HIS A 28 19.91 -13.46 -22.14
CA HIS A 28 19.47 -12.06 -22.22
C HIS A 28 20.29 -11.31 -23.27
N VAL A 29 19.62 -10.62 -24.20
CA VAL A 29 20.31 -9.87 -25.26
C VAL A 29 20.51 -8.43 -24.82
N ALA A 30 19.42 -7.67 -24.71
CA ALA A 30 19.39 -6.28 -24.28
C ALA A 30 17.95 -5.89 -23.90
N ALA A 31 17.78 -4.98 -22.94
CA ALA A 31 16.46 -4.52 -22.46
C ALA A 31 15.53 -5.71 -22.12
N GLU A 32 14.40 -5.85 -22.80
CA GLU A 32 13.44 -6.96 -22.63
C GLU A 32 13.52 -8.00 -23.75
N SER A 33 14.58 -7.96 -24.57
CA SER A 33 14.88 -8.98 -25.60
C SER A 33 15.70 -10.15 -25.04
N TYR A 34 15.28 -11.36 -25.36
CA TYR A 34 15.90 -12.60 -24.90
C TYR A 34 16.05 -13.61 -26.03
N SER A 35 17.05 -14.48 -25.96
CA SER A 35 17.14 -15.67 -26.80
C SER A 35 16.22 -16.75 -26.23
N VAL A 36 15.32 -17.28 -27.06
CA VAL A 36 14.26 -18.21 -26.66
C VAL A 36 14.24 -19.46 -27.53
N VAL A 37 13.78 -20.57 -26.96
CA VAL A 37 13.47 -21.80 -27.70
C VAL A 37 11.96 -21.97 -27.84
N THR A 38 11.50 -22.32 -29.03
CA THR A 38 10.08 -22.61 -29.33
C THR A 38 9.74 -24.10 -29.22
N PRO A 39 8.44 -24.48 -29.19
CA PRO A 39 8.02 -25.88 -29.22
C PRO A 39 8.55 -26.64 -30.45
N ASP A 40 8.74 -25.94 -31.56
CA ASP A 40 9.30 -26.47 -32.81
C ASP A 40 10.84 -26.58 -32.78
N GLN A 41 11.46 -26.22 -31.65
CA GLN A 41 12.90 -26.25 -31.37
C GLN A 41 13.72 -25.23 -32.16
N ASP A 42 13.07 -24.20 -32.67
CA ASP A 42 13.75 -23.04 -33.22
C ASP A 42 14.34 -22.21 -32.08
N VAL A 43 15.48 -21.58 -32.36
CA VAL A 43 16.15 -20.65 -31.44
C VAL A 43 16.28 -19.32 -32.13
N TYR A 44 15.75 -18.25 -31.52
CA TYR A 44 15.84 -16.89 -32.03
C TYR A 44 15.69 -15.87 -30.91
N VAL A 45 15.93 -14.59 -31.22
CA VAL A 45 15.75 -13.48 -30.28
C VAL A 45 14.32 -12.96 -30.33
N GLU A 46 13.65 -12.88 -29.18
CA GLU A 46 12.29 -12.39 -29.05
C GLU A 46 12.22 -11.28 -28.00
N ASP A 47 11.44 -10.23 -28.28
CA ASP A 47 11.16 -9.18 -27.31
C ASP A 47 10.01 -9.58 -26.39
N LEU A 48 10.34 -9.91 -25.14
CA LEU A 48 9.39 -10.35 -24.10
C LEU A 48 8.93 -9.18 -23.23
N SER A 49 8.71 -8.02 -23.85
CA SER A 49 8.17 -6.83 -23.21
C SER A 49 6.66 -6.91 -23.02
N VAL A 50 6.16 -6.36 -21.91
CA VAL A 50 4.71 -6.09 -21.75
C VAL A 50 4.21 -4.95 -22.64
N THR A 51 5.12 -4.19 -23.24
CA THR A 51 4.83 -3.11 -24.19
C THR A 51 4.94 -3.55 -25.65
N ASN A 52 5.32 -4.81 -25.90
CA ASN A 52 5.35 -5.36 -27.25
C ASN A 52 3.92 -5.51 -27.78
N GLU A 53 3.58 -4.76 -28.83
CA GLU A 53 2.24 -4.72 -29.44
C GLU A 53 1.83 -6.06 -30.07
N ASP A 54 2.80 -6.90 -30.46
CA ASP A 54 2.52 -8.23 -31.01
C ASP A 54 2.06 -9.23 -29.94
N LEU A 55 2.19 -8.90 -28.65
CA LEU A 55 1.88 -9.79 -27.53
C LEU A 55 0.64 -9.31 -26.76
N LEU A 56 -0.42 -10.12 -26.78
CA LEU A 56 -1.59 -9.95 -25.90
C LEU A 56 -1.29 -10.31 -24.44
N GLY A 57 -0.21 -11.05 -24.19
CA GLY A 57 0.23 -11.30 -22.82
C GLY A 57 1.36 -12.30 -22.68
N ILE A 58 2.01 -12.20 -21.51
CA ILE A 58 3.10 -13.07 -21.07
C ILE A 58 2.72 -13.66 -19.71
N ARG A 59 2.95 -14.96 -19.50
CA ARG A 59 2.67 -15.67 -18.24
C ARG A 59 3.81 -16.62 -17.89
N MET A 60 4.29 -16.57 -16.65
CA MET A 60 5.32 -17.48 -16.17
C MET A 60 4.74 -18.88 -15.91
N ARG A 61 5.43 -19.93 -16.32
CA ARG A 61 5.08 -21.31 -15.94
C ARG A 61 5.12 -21.44 -14.41
N GLY A 62 4.13 -22.11 -13.83
CA GLY A 62 4.01 -22.26 -12.38
C GLY A 62 5.14 -23.09 -11.77
N ALA A 63 5.45 -22.84 -10.50
CA ALA A 63 6.34 -23.72 -9.73
C ALA A 63 5.81 -25.16 -9.76
N GLY A 64 6.65 -26.12 -10.14
CA GLY A 64 6.23 -27.52 -10.35
C GLY A 64 5.80 -27.87 -11.77
N GLY A 65 5.93 -26.95 -12.73
CA GLY A 65 5.69 -27.23 -14.15
C GLY A 65 4.21 -27.22 -14.56
N GLY A 66 3.30 -26.84 -13.67
CA GLY A 66 1.89 -26.62 -13.99
C GLY A 66 1.68 -25.43 -14.95
N LEU A 67 0.57 -25.47 -15.69
CA LEU A 67 0.15 -24.34 -16.54
C LEU A 67 -0.19 -23.12 -15.67
N PRO A 68 0.09 -21.89 -16.16
CA PRO A 68 -0.32 -20.67 -15.46
C PRO A 68 -1.84 -20.60 -15.26
N VAL A 69 -2.29 -19.93 -14.19
CA VAL A 69 -3.71 -19.73 -13.92
C VAL A 69 -4.38 -19.05 -15.12
N GLY A 70 -5.50 -19.62 -15.57
CA GLY A 70 -6.27 -19.11 -16.71
C GLY A 70 -5.88 -19.68 -18.07
N ILE A 71 -4.77 -20.43 -18.18
CA ILE A 71 -4.41 -21.13 -19.42
C ILE A 71 -4.92 -22.57 -19.37
N ARG A 72 -5.82 -22.92 -20.28
CA ARG A 72 -6.29 -24.30 -20.43
C ARG A 72 -5.28 -25.11 -21.25
N ARG A 73 -5.19 -26.42 -20.99
CA ARG A 73 -4.27 -27.30 -21.72
C ARG A 73 -4.51 -27.32 -23.24
N SER A 74 -5.77 -27.23 -23.67
CA SER A 74 -6.12 -27.15 -25.09
C SER A 74 -5.70 -25.83 -25.76
N GLN A 75 -5.27 -24.84 -24.98
CA GLN A 75 -4.81 -23.53 -25.44
C GLN A 75 -3.29 -23.39 -25.31
N ALA A 76 -2.56 -24.44 -24.90
CA ALA A 76 -1.13 -24.38 -24.67
C ALA A 76 -0.39 -25.18 -25.75
N TYR A 77 0.52 -24.52 -26.45
CA TYR A 77 1.52 -25.16 -27.31
C TYR A 77 2.82 -25.27 -26.50
N GLU A 78 2.94 -26.38 -25.76
CA GLU A 78 4.03 -26.63 -24.82
C GLU A 78 5.30 -27.13 -25.51
N LEU A 79 6.46 -26.87 -24.92
CA LEU A 79 7.74 -27.43 -25.34
C LEU A 79 7.72 -28.96 -25.16
N PRO A 80 8.32 -29.73 -26.09
CA PRO A 80 8.47 -31.16 -25.90
C PRO A 80 9.47 -31.46 -24.77
N ALA A 81 9.46 -32.70 -24.30
CA ALA A 81 10.48 -33.18 -23.36
C ALA A 81 11.83 -33.32 -24.10
N PHE A 82 12.80 -32.48 -23.76
CA PHE A 82 14.14 -32.55 -24.30
C PHE A 82 15.02 -33.52 -23.51
N SER A 83 15.90 -34.25 -24.20
CA SER A 83 16.98 -34.98 -23.53
C SER A 83 18.02 -34.00 -22.97
N ALA A 84 18.81 -34.43 -21.99
CA ALA A 84 19.87 -33.60 -21.41
C ALA A 84 20.87 -33.10 -22.46
N GLY A 85 21.26 -33.96 -23.40
CA GLY A 85 22.14 -33.58 -24.51
C GLY A 85 21.51 -32.54 -25.44
N ARG A 86 20.21 -32.66 -25.74
CA ARG A 86 19.50 -31.68 -26.57
C ARG A 86 19.36 -30.34 -25.86
N MET A 87 19.04 -30.34 -24.57
CA MET A 87 18.99 -29.13 -23.75
C MET A 87 20.34 -28.38 -23.75
N ALA A 88 21.45 -29.10 -23.58
CA ALA A 88 22.79 -28.51 -23.64
C ALA A 88 23.08 -27.89 -25.01
N ALA A 89 22.73 -28.60 -26.09
CA ALA A 89 22.90 -28.08 -27.46
C ALA A 89 22.07 -26.80 -27.71
N LEU A 90 20.82 -26.76 -27.25
CA LEU A 90 19.96 -25.58 -27.37
C LEU A 90 20.50 -24.37 -26.59
N ARG A 91 21.11 -24.59 -25.41
CA ARG A 91 21.78 -23.51 -24.65
C ARG A 91 22.98 -22.93 -25.40
N VAL A 92 23.83 -23.79 -25.95
CA VAL A 92 25.00 -23.34 -26.75
C VAL A 92 24.53 -22.51 -27.94
N GLU A 93 23.50 -22.97 -28.66
CA GLU A 93 22.95 -22.26 -29.80
C GLU A 93 22.30 -20.92 -29.40
N ALA A 94 21.53 -20.90 -28.31
CA ALA A 94 20.90 -19.68 -27.82
C ALA A 94 21.90 -18.61 -27.40
N THR A 95 23.00 -18.99 -26.75
CA THR A 95 24.08 -18.07 -26.41
C THR A 95 24.80 -17.56 -27.66
N ARG A 96 25.08 -18.42 -28.64
CA ARG A 96 25.67 -18.00 -29.92
C ARG A 96 24.81 -16.93 -30.61
N ILE A 97 23.51 -17.16 -30.72
CA ILE A 97 22.55 -16.21 -31.33
C ILE A 97 22.47 -14.91 -30.51
N ALA A 98 22.47 -15.01 -29.17
CA ALA A 98 22.45 -13.83 -28.31
C ALA A 98 23.72 -12.99 -28.45
N ASP A 99 24.88 -13.62 -28.54
CA ASP A 99 26.16 -12.94 -28.73
C ASP A 99 26.22 -12.24 -30.10
N GLU A 100 25.77 -12.90 -31.17
CA GLU A 100 25.66 -12.32 -32.52
C GLU A 100 24.76 -11.09 -32.52
N GLU A 101 23.55 -11.19 -31.97
CA GLU A 101 22.62 -10.06 -31.88
C GLU A 101 23.16 -8.91 -31.01
N ARG A 102 23.89 -9.20 -29.91
CA ARG A 102 24.54 -8.16 -29.10
C ARG A 102 25.63 -7.44 -29.89
N VAL A 103 26.42 -8.16 -30.69
CA VAL A 103 27.43 -7.56 -31.58
C VAL A 103 26.76 -6.71 -32.65
N ASP A 104 25.70 -7.20 -33.30
CA ASP A 104 24.98 -6.46 -34.34
C ASP A 104 24.34 -5.18 -33.77
N ARG A 105 23.69 -5.25 -32.61
CA ARG A 105 23.17 -4.06 -31.92
C ARG A 105 24.28 -3.10 -31.51
N ALA A 106 25.41 -3.60 -31.03
CA ALA A 106 26.55 -2.77 -30.69
C ALA A 106 27.22 -2.13 -31.92
N ALA A 107 27.13 -2.76 -33.10
CA ALA A 107 27.65 -2.24 -34.36
C ALA A 107 26.72 -1.20 -35.00
N VAL A 108 25.40 -1.37 -34.85
CA VAL A 108 24.38 -0.41 -35.30
C VAL A 108 24.29 0.78 -34.35
N MET A 109 24.63 0.62 -33.08
CA MET A 109 24.94 1.74 -32.22
C MET A 109 26.18 2.42 -32.79
N PRO A 110 26.09 3.67 -33.30
CA PRO A 110 27.26 4.41 -33.74
C PRO A 110 28.27 4.37 -32.61
N ALA A 111 29.53 4.08 -32.93
CA ALA A 111 30.62 4.12 -31.97
C ALA A 111 30.56 5.47 -31.23
N MET A 112 29.93 5.49 -30.06
CA MET A 112 30.15 6.50 -29.05
C MET A 112 31.54 6.20 -28.53
N ALA A 113 32.52 6.66 -29.29
CA ALA A 113 33.92 6.62 -28.97
C ALA A 113 34.11 7.10 -27.53
N ALA A 114 34.91 6.34 -26.80
CA ALA A 114 35.70 6.71 -25.63
C ALA A 114 35.31 8.02 -24.97
N ALA A 115 34.72 7.96 -23.77
CA ALA A 115 34.77 8.98 -22.71
C ALA A 115 35.25 10.37 -23.18
N ALA A 116 34.50 10.99 -24.08
CA ALA A 116 34.52 12.41 -24.25
C ALA A 116 33.75 12.94 -23.03
N ALA A 117 34.24 14.04 -22.46
CA ALA A 117 33.50 14.83 -21.48
C ALA A 117 32.01 14.90 -21.88
N PRO A 118 31.08 14.81 -20.91
CA PRO A 118 29.64 14.66 -21.18
C PRO A 118 29.23 15.63 -22.27
N ALA A 119 28.71 15.06 -23.37
CA ALA A 119 28.21 15.83 -24.49
C ALA A 119 27.16 16.81 -23.96
N GLN A 120 27.52 18.09 -24.03
CA GLN A 120 26.68 19.21 -23.66
C GLN A 120 25.33 19.09 -24.37
N GLY A 121 24.27 19.01 -23.57
CA GLY A 121 22.90 19.28 -23.97
C GLY A 121 22.33 18.29 -24.98
N ALA A 122 21.62 17.26 -24.51
CA ALA A 122 20.51 16.72 -25.29
C ALA A 122 19.54 17.88 -25.54
N ALA A 123 19.61 18.46 -26.73
CA ALA A 123 18.78 19.60 -27.11
C ALA A 123 17.32 19.21 -26.89
N VAL A 124 16.67 19.91 -25.97
CA VAL A 124 15.25 19.72 -25.71
C VAL A 124 14.52 20.12 -26.99
N SER A 125 13.82 19.19 -27.63
CA SER A 125 13.06 19.49 -28.84
C SER A 125 12.07 20.62 -28.55
N GLU A 126 11.84 21.48 -29.54
CA GLU A 126 11.01 22.67 -29.42
C GLU A 126 9.66 22.35 -28.75
N GLY A 127 9.38 22.96 -27.59
CA GLY A 127 8.13 22.75 -26.84
C GLY A 127 8.14 21.62 -25.80
N GLN A 128 9.19 20.83 -25.68
CA GLN A 128 9.38 19.90 -24.56
C GLN A 128 10.09 20.58 -23.38
N VAL A 129 9.91 20.02 -22.19
CA VAL A 129 10.60 20.41 -20.96
C VAL A 129 10.89 19.17 -20.11
N TRP A 130 11.93 19.26 -19.28
CA TRP A 130 12.15 18.30 -18.21
C TRP A 130 11.42 18.76 -16.97
N VAL A 131 10.71 17.85 -16.31
CA VAL A 131 10.01 18.14 -15.07
C VAL A 131 10.40 17.15 -13.98
N ARG A 132 10.39 17.63 -12.74
CA ARG A 132 10.54 16.80 -11.55
C ARG A 132 9.40 15.79 -11.45
N ILE A 133 9.72 14.53 -11.20
CA ILE A 133 8.73 13.44 -11.01
C ILE A 133 8.29 13.35 -9.54
N GLU A 134 9.16 13.69 -8.61
CA GLU A 134 8.95 13.51 -7.17
C GLU A 134 8.65 14.84 -6.49
N SER A 135 7.68 14.87 -5.58
CA SER A 135 7.42 16.05 -4.74
C SER A 135 8.28 15.97 -3.47
N THR A 136 8.91 17.09 -3.10
CA THR A 136 9.52 17.30 -1.78
C THR A 136 8.79 18.42 -1.05
N GLU A 137 9.15 18.67 0.22
CA GLU A 137 8.56 19.78 0.99
C GLU A 137 8.78 21.16 0.32
N GLU A 138 9.89 21.30 -0.41
CA GLU A 138 10.29 22.57 -1.02
C GLU A 138 9.99 22.64 -2.53
N GLN A 139 9.99 21.49 -3.22
CA GLN A 139 9.93 21.43 -4.68
C GLN A 139 8.84 20.46 -5.16
N PRO A 140 7.75 20.98 -5.76
CA PRO A 140 6.63 20.15 -6.19
C PRO A 140 6.93 19.38 -7.49
N ARG A 141 6.29 18.22 -7.67
CA ARG A 141 6.25 17.52 -8.95
C ARG A 141 5.73 18.43 -10.06
N GLY A 142 6.30 18.28 -11.25
CA GLY A 142 5.96 19.13 -12.39
C GLY A 142 6.69 20.46 -12.39
N GLU A 143 7.52 20.74 -11.37
CA GLU A 143 8.52 21.80 -11.45
C GLU A 143 9.42 21.56 -12.66
N ILE A 144 9.60 22.61 -13.47
CA ILE A 144 10.43 22.54 -14.67
C ILE A 144 11.89 22.59 -14.23
N ILE A 145 12.64 21.56 -14.60
CA ILE A 145 14.04 21.41 -14.26
C ILE A 145 14.87 21.77 -15.48
N GLU A 146 15.77 22.73 -15.32
CA GLU A 146 16.79 23.03 -16.32
C GLU A 146 17.90 21.98 -16.25
N LEU A 147 18.38 21.52 -17.42
CA LEU A 147 19.49 20.59 -17.46
C LEU A 147 20.81 21.35 -17.32
N ASP A 148 21.67 20.94 -16.39
CA ASP A 148 22.99 21.56 -16.13
C ASP A 148 24.17 20.64 -16.47
N GLY A 149 23.90 19.44 -17.00
CA GLY A 149 24.90 18.44 -17.36
C GLY A 149 25.24 17.46 -16.25
N SER A 150 24.63 17.61 -15.06
CA SER A 150 24.72 16.61 -13.99
C SER A 150 23.79 15.41 -14.18
N GLU A 151 22.95 15.44 -15.21
CA GLU A 151 21.89 14.46 -15.39
C GLU A 151 22.36 13.18 -16.10
N VAL A 152 21.84 12.04 -15.64
CA VAL A 152 21.93 10.75 -16.31
C VAL A 152 20.60 10.50 -17.01
N LEU A 153 20.57 10.68 -18.34
CA LEU A 153 19.35 10.60 -19.15
C LEU A 153 19.22 9.24 -19.86
N GLN A 154 18.00 8.69 -19.86
CA GLN A 154 17.62 7.47 -20.58
C GLN A 154 16.25 7.69 -21.26
N GLY A 155 16.29 8.14 -22.52
CA GLY A 155 15.07 8.45 -23.29
C GLY A 155 14.34 9.67 -22.71
N ASP A 156 13.07 9.48 -22.33
CA ASP A 156 12.25 10.53 -21.70
C ASP A 156 12.33 10.55 -20.18
N LEU A 157 13.20 9.74 -19.58
CA LEU A 157 13.44 9.70 -18.13
C LEU A 157 14.91 10.04 -17.85
N GLY A 158 15.16 10.55 -16.65
CA GLY A 158 16.52 10.81 -16.20
C GLY A 158 16.61 10.97 -14.70
N LEU A 159 17.85 10.97 -14.20
CA LEU A 159 18.19 11.31 -12.83
C LEU A 159 19.03 12.58 -12.85
N LYS A 160 18.65 13.61 -12.08
CA LYS A 160 19.44 14.82 -11.90
C LYS A 160 20.09 14.83 -10.53
N ALA A 161 21.37 15.17 -10.43
CA ALA A 161 22.01 15.32 -9.13
C ALA A 161 21.45 16.56 -8.41
N GLU A 162 21.00 16.40 -7.17
CA GLU A 162 20.51 17.51 -6.34
C GLU A 162 20.99 17.33 -4.90
N GLY A 163 21.82 18.27 -4.44
CA GLY A 163 22.43 18.21 -3.10
C GLY A 163 23.29 16.96 -2.91
N ARG A 164 22.86 16.07 -2.00
CA ARG A 164 23.53 14.78 -1.72
C ARG A 164 22.86 13.59 -2.41
N GLY A 165 21.79 13.82 -3.16
CA GLY A 165 20.97 12.78 -3.76
C GLY A 165 20.79 12.98 -5.27
N HIS A 166 19.87 12.21 -5.82
CA HIS A 166 19.40 12.36 -7.19
C HIS A 166 17.88 12.51 -7.17
N ILE A 167 17.35 13.25 -8.12
CA ILE A 167 15.92 13.41 -8.34
C ILE A 167 15.53 12.80 -9.67
N ALA A 168 14.37 12.16 -9.72
CA ALA A 168 13.86 11.65 -10.98
C ALA A 168 13.24 12.80 -11.79
N ILE A 169 13.65 12.91 -13.06
CA ILE A 169 13.13 13.88 -14.03
C ILE A 169 12.54 13.17 -15.25
N ARG A 170 11.50 13.78 -15.83
CA ARG A 170 10.83 13.27 -17.04
C ARG A 170 10.71 14.35 -18.09
N ARG A 171 10.99 14.01 -19.35
CA ARG A 171 10.73 14.86 -20.50
C ARG A 171 9.26 14.76 -20.89
N MET A 172 8.60 15.90 -21.12
CA MET A 172 7.22 15.97 -21.62
C MET A 172 6.95 17.28 -22.35
N LEU A 173 5.79 17.38 -23.00
CA LEU A 173 5.36 18.62 -23.63
C LEU A 173 5.05 19.68 -22.56
N ARG A 174 5.47 20.93 -22.80
CA ARG A 174 5.18 22.06 -21.88
C ARG A 174 3.69 22.23 -21.61
N THR A 175 2.85 21.94 -22.60
CA THR A 175 1.37 22.01 -22.50
C THR A 175 0.78 20.92 -21.60
N GLU A 176 1.53 19.88 -21.27
CA GLU A 176 1.11 18.79 -20.39
C GLU A 176 1.54 18.99 -18.94
N VAL A 177 2.47 19.92 -18.65
CA VAL A 177 3.01 20.16 -17.32
C VAL A 177 1.93 20.48 -16.30
N GLU A 178 0.99 21.38 -16.64
CA GLU A 178 -0.11 21.72 -15.74
C GLU A 178 -1.05 20.54 -15.49
N LYS A 179 -1.21 19.64 -16.47
CA LYS A 179 -1.98 18.40 -16.31
C LYS A 179 -1.20 17.33 -15.54
N TYR A 180 0.11 17.48 -15.43
CA TYR A 180 1.01 16.54 -14.76
C TYR A 180 1.17 16.87 -13.27
N LYS A 181 1.11 18.16 -12.92
CA LYS A 181 0.97 18.63 -11.54
C LYS A 181 -0.28 17.99 -10.90
N GLY A 182 -0.13 17.37 -9.73
CA GLY A 182 -1.22 16.71 -9.00
C GLY A 182 -1.66 15.32 -9.50
N LYS A 183 -1.03 14.74 -10.55
CA LYS A 183 -1.27 13.35 -10.99
C LYS A 183 -0.31 12.36 -10.37
N GLU A 184 -0.10 12.49 -9.06
CA GLU A 184 0.84 11.67 -8.33
C GLU A 184 0.15 10.41 -7.86
N ALA A 185 0.23 9.32 -8.64
CA ALA A 185 -0.08 7.99 -8.10
C ALA A 185 0.85 7.61 -6.92
N SER A 186 1.92 8.37 -6.71
CA SER A 186 2.86 8.30 -5.57
C SER A 186 2.61 9.35 -4.47
N SER A 187 1.65 10.28 -4.63
CA SER A 187 1.25 11.25 -3.59
C SER A 187 -0.21 11.05 -3.19
N ASP A 188 -0.70 9.82 -3.38
CA ASP A 188 -1.88 9.42 -2.64
C ASP A 188 -1.50 9.40 -1.16
N ALA A 189 -2.02 10.36 -0.40
CA ALA A 189 -1.82 10.50 1.03
C ALA A 189 -2.12 9.22 1.83
N ARG A 190 -2.82 8.26 1.22
CA ARG A 190 -3.16 6.94 1.78
C ARG A 190 -2.03 5.91 1.68
N LEU A 191 -0.92 6.21 1.01
CA LEU A 191 0.22 5.31 0.84
C LEU A 191 1.40 5.80 1.68
N LEU A 192 1.98 4.91 2.48
CA LEU A 192 3.31 5.10 3.04
C LEU A 192 4.35 4.67 2.01
N GLY A 193 5.58 5.14 2.15
CA GLY A 193 6.64 4.72 1.23
C GLY A 193 6.91 3.21 1.31
N LEU A 194 7.68 2.67 0.38
CA LEU A 194 8.10 1.27 0.45
C LEU A 194 9.58 1.22 0.81
N SER A 195 9.91 0.48 1.87
CA SER A 195 11.30 0.15 2.19
C SER A 195 11.64 -1.24 1.65
N PHE A 196 12.80 -1.35 1.01
CA PHE A 196 13.33 -2.60 0.47
C PHE A 196 14.70 -2.90 1.07
N GLN A 197 14.92 -4.13 1.53
CA GLN A 197 16.26 -4.68 1.78
C GLN A 197 16.70 -5.47 0.55
N GLY A 198 17.41 -4.80 -0.36
CA GLY A 198 17.78 -5.38 -1.64
C GLY A 198 16.55 -5.54 -2.56
N VAL A 199 16.19 -6.79 -2.87
CA VAL A 199 15.07 -7.12 -3.79
C VAL A 199 13.80 -7.52 -3.05
N GLN A 200 13.89 -7.78 -1.74
CA GLN A 200 12.75 -8.21 -0.93
C GLN A 200 12.12 -7.03 -0.19
N ARG A 201 10.79 -7.00 -0.17
CA ARG A 201 10.02 -6.06 0.63
C ARG A 201 10.17 -6.42 2.10
N GLU A 202 10.64 -5.49 2.91
CA GLU A 202 10.71 -5.67 4.37
C GLU A 202 9.36 -5.31 4.99
N GLU A 203 8.85 -6.15 5.88
CA GLU A 203 7.65 -5.82 6.66
C GLU A 203 8.01 -4.73 7.68
N ARG A 204 7.26 -3.62 7.69
CA ARG A 204 7.54 -2.50 8.58
C ARG A 204 7.30 -2.89 10.04
N GLN A 205 8.05 -2.29 10.95
CA GLN A 205 7.72 -2.34 12.37
C GLN A 205 6.57 -1.36 12.64
N TRP A 206 5.67 -1.69 13.58
CA TRP A 206 4.56 -0.80 13.95
C TRP A 206 5.04 0.57 14.44
N ARG A 207 6.21 0.61 15.09
CA ARG A 207 6.85 1.86 15.50
C ARG A 207 7.12 2.80 14.33
N ASP A 208 7.50 2.27 13.18
CA ASP A 208 7.79 3.06 12.00
C ASP A 208 6.50 3.52 11.35
N VAL A 209 5.49 2.65 11.26
CA VAL A 209 4.12 3.03 10.86
C VAL A 209 3.64 4.21 11.71
N SER A 210 3.73 4.11 13.04
CA SER A 210 3.29 5.18 13.94
C SER A 210 4.05 6.50 13.80
N LYS A 211 5.30 6.47 13.35
CA LYS A 211 6.12 7.67 13.14
C LYS A 211 5.84 8.34 11.79
N GLU A 212 5.59 7.52 10.77
CA GLU A 212 5.44 7.99 9.39
C GLU A 212 4.02 8.44 9.05
N ILE A 213 2.99 7.93 9.74
CA ILE A 213 1.60 8.35 9.47
C ILE A 213 1.42 9.87 9.64
N ARG A 214 0.84 10.49 8.62
CA ARG A 214 0.56 11.92 8.59
C ARG A 214 -0.90 12.13 8.21
N GLU A 215 -1.67 12.72 9.11
CA GLU A 215 -3.04 13.09 8.78
C GLU A 215 -3.06 14.27 7.81
N GLU A 216 -3.58 14.06 6.60
CA GLU A 216 -3.74 15.10 5.59
C GLU A 216 -5.19 15.57 5.48
N ARG A 217 -5.41 16.85 5.17
CA ARG A 217 -6.76 17.37 5.02
C ARG A 217 -7.38 16.84 3.73
N LEU A 218 -8.44 16.04 3.85
CA LEU A 218 -9.24 15.54 2.75
C LEU A 218 -10.57 16.29 2.72
N GLU A 219 -10.86 17.02 1.63
CA GLU A 219 -12.06 17.84 1.50
C GLU A 219 -13.34 16.99 1.39
N ASP A 220 -13.21 15.77 0.89
CA ASP A 220 -14.27 14.79 0.63
C ASP A 220 -14.36 13.69 1.70
N TRP A 221 -13.90 13.96 2.93
CA TRP A 221 -13.90 12.98 4.01
C TRP A 221 -15.32 12.54 4.39
N ALA A 222 -15.65 11.27 4.13
CA ALA A 222 -17.01 10.74 4.24
C ALA A 222 -17.43 10.28 5.65
N VAL A 223 -16.51 10.21 6.62
CA VAL A 223 -16.83 9.72 7.98
C VAL A 223 -17.14 10.90 8.90
N PRO A 224 -18.33 10.95 9.55
CA PRO A 224 -18.69 12.05 10.42
C PRO A 224 -17.85 12.08 11.72
N GLY A 225 -17.74 13.28 12.28
CA GLY A 225 -16.99 13.56 13.49
C GLY A 225 -15.47 13.72 13.28
N PRO A 226 -14.69 13.81 14.37
CA PRO A 226 -13.26 14.07 14.30
C PRO A 226 -12.50 12.82 13.87
N ARG A 227 -11.41 12.98 13.12
CA ARG A 227 -10.54 11.85 12.74
C ARG A 227 -9.74 11.37 13.94
N THR A 228 -9.67 10.05 14.09
CA THR A 228 -9.08 9.41 15.28
C THR A 228 -8.03 8.37 14.94
N SER A 229 -7.95 7.93 13.70
CA SER A 229 -7.00 6.92 13.24
C SER A 229 -5.56 7.24 13.62
N ALA A 230 -5.11 8.47 13.39
CA ALA A 230 -3.75 8.90 13.76
C ALA A 230 -3.49 8.81 15.28
N TRP A 231 -4.49 9.16 16.10
CA TRP A 231 -4.41 9.03 17.55
C TRP A 231 -4.36 7.57 17.98
N CYS A 232 -5.21 6.71 17.40
CA CYS A 232 -5.27 5.27 17.70
C CYS A 232 -3.95 4.57 17.35
N VAL A 233 -3.38 4.85 16.18
CA VAL A 233 -2.08 4.28 15.77
C VAL A 233 -0.98 4.63 16.77
N ARG A 234 -0.91 5.90 17.19
CA ARG A 234 0.05 6.37 18.20
C ARG A 234 -0.21 5.77 19.58
N PHE A 235 -1.48 5.59 19.96
CA PHE A 235 -1.86 4.94 21.20
C PHE A 235 -1.32 3.51 21.26
N LEU A 236 -1.54 2.73 20.19
CA LEU A 236 -1.06 1.35 20.09
C LEU A 236 0.47 1.25 20.24
N ASN A 237 1.21 2.23 19.71
CA ASN A 237 2.68 2.26 19.78
C ASN A 237 3.23 2.62 21.18
N ARG A 238 2.44 3.20 22.10
CA ARG A 238 2.93 3.63 23.44
C ARG A 238 3.51 2.49 24.27
N ARG A 239 2.98 1.28 24.10
CA ARG A 239 3.44 0.07 24.81
C ARG A 239 4.51 -0.71 24.06
N ASN A 240 5.13 -0.08 23.08
CA ASN A 240 6.15 -0.68 22.23
C ASN A 240 5.67 -1.97 21.55
N GLY A 241 4.37 -2.04 21.26
CA GLY A 241 3.72 -3.19 20.63
C GLY A 241 2.92 -2.77 19.39
N GLY A 242 2.45 -3.78 18.65
CA GLY A 242 1.53 -3.60 17.54
C GLY A 242 0.06 -3.85 17.92
N PRO A 243 -0.87 -3.76 16.95
CA PRO A 243 -2.30 -4.05 17.14
C PRO A 243 -2.57 -5.40 17.83
N SER A 244 -1.84 -6.46 17.44
CA SER A 244 -1.99 -7.79 18.02
C SER A 244 -1.54 -7.87 19.48
N ASP A 245 -0.49 -7.13 19.85
CA ASP A 245 -0.01 -7.06 21.23
C ASP A 245 -1.01 -6.33 22.12
N HIS A 246 -1.56 -5.24 21.61
CA HIS A 246 -2.60 -4.48 22.30
C HIS A 246 -3.86 -5.32 22.54
N HIS A 247 -4.33 -6.10 21.56
CA HIS A 247 -5.46 -7.01 21.77
C HIS A 247 -5.21 -8.00 22.93
N ARG A 248 -4.05 -8.68 22.93
CA ARG A 248 -3.69 -9.64 23.98
C ARG A 248 -3.63 -8.97 25.35
N TRP A 249 -2.99 -7.81 25.41
CA TRP A 249 -2.92 -7.01 26.63
C TRP A 249 -4.32 -6.60 27.11
N TRP A 250 -5.17 -6.09 26.22
CA TRP A 250 -6.51 -5.60 26.54
C TRP A 250 -7.40 -6.71 27.11
N VAL A 251 -7.38 -7.90 26.48
CA VAL A 251 -8.08 -9.10 26.96
C VAL A 251 -7.59 -9.50 28.35
N GLN A 252 -6.28 -9.52 28.57
CA GLN A 252 -5.67 -9.88 29.85
C GLN A 252 -6.01 -8.87 30.95
N ASN A 253 -5.89 -7.57 30.68
CA ASN A 253 -6.09 -6.50 31.65
C ASN A 253 -7.56 -6.40 32.11
N HIS A 254 -8.50 -6.70 31.21
CA HIS A 254 -9.93 -6.71 31.51
C HIS A 254 -10.48 -8.09 31.89
N ALA A 255 -9.60 -9.11 31.99
CA ALA A 255 -9.96 -10.50 32.30
C ALA A 255 -11.12 -11.03 31.42
N LEU A 256 -11.07 -10.72 30.12
CA LEU A 256 -12.13 -11.06 29.18
C LEU A 256 -12.02 -12.51 28.74
N LYS A 257 -13.19 -13.15 28.58
CA LYS A 257 -13.29 -14.45 27.95
C LYS A 257 -13.37 -14.29 26.43
N HIS A 258 -12.97 -15.33 25.69
CA HIS A 258 -13.01 -15.32 24.23
C HIS A 258 -14.43 -15.19 23.66
N ASP A 259 -15.45 -15.62 24.39
CA ASP A 259 -16.87 -15.51 24.03
C ASP A 259 -17.51 -14.18 24.45
N ALA A 260 -16.76 -13.29 25.11
CA ALA A 260 -17.27 -11.99 25.48
C ALA A 260 -17.53 -11.12 24.23
N TRP A 261 -18.56 -10.28 24.31
CA TRP A 261 -19.01 -9.47 23.19
C TRP A 261 -17.88 -8.62 22.61
N GLY A 262 -17.72 -8.65 21.30
CA GLY A 262 -16.72 -7.87 20.58
C GLY A 262 -15.28 -8.39 20.67
N VAL A 263 -14.95 -9.38 21.50
CA VAL A 263 -13.55 -9.84 21.67
C VAL A 263 -12.98 -10.44 20.37
N ALA A 264 -13.71 -11.35 19.73
CA ALA A 264 -13.28 -11.96 18.46
C ALA A 264 -13.23 -10.95 17.32
N GLU A 265 -14.18 -10.00 17.30
CA GLU A 265 -14.20 -8.91 16.32
C GLU A 265 -13.00 -7.98 16.49
N HIS A 266 -12.68 -7.62 17.74
CA HIS A 266 -11.52 -6.81 18.08
C HIS A 266 -10.21 -7.47 17.62
N ASP A 267 -10.04 -8.77 17.84
CA ASP A 267 -8.85 -9.52 17.35
C ASP A 267 -8.72 -9.43 15.82
N ASN A 268 -9.82 -9.67 15.10
CA ASN A 268 -9.84 -9.62 13.64
C ASN A 268 -9.53 -8.23 13.09
N LEU A 269 -10.13 -7.18 13.66
CA LEU A 269 -9.87 -5.80 13.26
C LEU A 269 -8.42 -5.40 13.53
N MET A 270 -7.84 -5.79 14.68
CA MET A 270 -6.43 -5.53 14.99
C MET A 270 -5.50 -6.23 14.00
N LYS A 271 -5.78 -7.47 13.60
CA LYS A 271 -5.00 -8.18 12.56
C LYS A 271 -5.08 -7.48 11.20
N ILE A 272 -6.27 -7.02 10.81
CA ILE A 272 -6.45 -6.28 9.56
C ILE A 272 -5.60 -5.00 9.59
N LEU A 273 -5.70 -4.21 10.66
CA LEU A 273 -4.95 -2.96 10.80
C LEU A 273 -3.42 -3.20 10.81
N ASP A 274 -2.95 -4.26 11.45
CA ASP A 274 -1.54 -4.65 11.45
C ASP A 274 -1.05 -4.91 10.02
N ARG A 275 -1.81 -5.65 9.20
CA ARG A 275 -1.45 -5.92 7.80
C ARG A 275 -1.52 -4.68 6.93
N LEU A 276 -2.57 -3.87 7.05
CA LEU A 276 -2.69 -2.63 6.27
C LEU A 276 -1.52 -1.67 6.54
N GLY A 277 -1.11 -1.52 7.80
CA GLY A 277 0.01 -0.64 8.17
C GLY A 277 1.37 -1.24 7.83
N ARG A 278 1.65 -2.47 8.28
CA ARG A 278 3.01 -3.04 8.23
C ARG A 278 3.35 -3.73 6.93
N TYR A 279 2.39 -4.48 6.39
CA TYR A 279 2.58 -5.27 5.18
C TYR A 279 2.20 -4.49 3.94
N ASP A 280 1.01 -3.88 3.89
CA ASP A 280 0.55 -3.13 2.70
C ASP A 280 1.17 -1.74 2.62
N GLY A 281 1.66 -1.18 3.73
CA GLY A 281 2.31 0.11 3.76
C GLY A 281 1.34 1.25 3.51
N LEU A 282 0.16 1.20 4.11
CA LEU A 282 -0.86 2.25 3.94
C LEU A 282 -0.79 3.26 5.08
N ASP A 283 -1.03 4.54 4.76
CA ASP A 283 -1.19 5.58 5.78
C ASP A 283 -2.60 5.46 6.37
N LEU A 284 -2.64 4.75 7.50
CA LEU A 284 -3.86 4.47 8.24
C LEU A 284 -4.61 5.73 8.67
N ALA A 285 -3.93 6.89 8.78
CA ALA A 285 -4.61 8.14 9.12
C ALA A 285 -5.57 8.57 8.00
N ASN A 286 -5.22 8.33 6.73
CA ASN A 286 -5.91 8.85 5.54
C ASN A 286 -6.93 7.90 4.92
N LEU A 287 -7.20 6.75 5.55
CA LEU A 287 -8.13 5.75 5.07
C LEU A 287 -9.47 5.82 5.81
N ALA A 288 -10.55 6.18 5.10
CA ALA A 288 -11.89 6.21 5.67
C ALA A 288 -12.35 4.85 6.23
N GLY A 289 -12.01 3.73 5.55
CA GLY A 289 -12.31 2.39 6.03
C GLY A 289 -11.57 2.02 7.33
N VAL A 290 -10.34 2.54 7.50
CA VAL A 290 -9.56 2.37 8.73
C VAL A 290 -10.14 3.21 9.86
N GLU A 291 -10.60 4.44 9.58
CA GLU A 291 -11.32 5.24 10.58
C GLU A 291 -12.55 4.50 11.10
N VAL A 292 -13.38 3.91 10.23
CA VAL A 292 -14.55 3.13 10.64
C VAL A 292 -14.14 1.91 11.50
N ALA A 293 -13.06 1.21 11.12
CA ALA A 293 -12.53 0.10 11.92
C ALA A 293 -12.08 0.58 13.31
N PHE A 294 -11.36 1.69 13.40
CA PHE A 294 -10.95 2.28 14.68
C PHE A 294 -12.15 2.77 15.50
N ARG A 295 -13.20 3.35 14.90
CA ARG A 295 -14.45 3.69 15.60
C ARG A 295 -15.07 2.46 16.24
N ARG A 296 -15.09 1.34 15.52
CA ARG A 296 -15.64 0.07 16.02
C ARG A 296 -14.81 -0.48 17.18
N LEU A 297 -13.48 -0.43 17.09
CA LEU A 297 -12.57 -0.82 18.17
C LEU A 297 -12.77 0.06 19.41
N GLN A 298 -12.81 1.39 19.24
CA GLN A 298 -13.04 2.35 20.31
C GLN A 298 -14.38 2.09 21.02
N LEU A 299 -15.44 1.76 20.28
CA LEU A 299 -16.73 1.38 20.87
C LEU A 299 -16.63 0.08 21.69
N ILE A 300 -15.95 -0.95 21.17
CA ILE A 300 -15.76 -2.20 21.89
C ILE A 300 -15.01 -1.94 23.20
N GLU A 301 -13.90 -1.21 23.17
CA GLU A 301 -13.13 -0.90 24.38
C GLU A 301 -13.90 0.00 25.35
N TYR A 302 -14.63 0.99 24.85
CA TYR A 302 -15.49 1.87 25.66
C TYR A 302 -16.48 1.07 26.52
N MET A 303 -17.12 0.05 25.95
CA MET A 303 -18.08 -0.81 26.65
C MET A 303 -17.48 -1.56 27.85
N TYR A 304 -16.16 -1.80 27.85
CA TYR A 304 -15.45 -2.44 28.96
C TYR A 304 -14.74 -1.43 29.88
N SER A 305 -14.53 -0.19 29.41
CA SER A 305 -13.90 0.89 30.18
C SER A 305 -14.73 1.30 31.41
N GLU A 306 -16.07 1.29 31.30
CA GLU A 306 -16.98 1.65 32.39
C GLU A 306 -17.02 0.60 33.50
N ARG A 307 -16.64 -0.65 33.20
CA ARG A 307 -16.64 -1.76 34.16
C ARG A 307 -15.41 -1.77 35.08
N GLY A 308 -14.41 -0.94 34.78
CA GLY A 308 -13.14 -0.83 35.51
C GLY A 308 -12.20 -2.04 35.31
N PRO A 309 -10.90 -1.90 35.66
CA PRO A 309 -9.95 -3.01 35.66
C PRO A 309 -10.43 -4.08 36.65
N GLY A 310 -10.83 -5.26 36.14
CA GLY A 310 -11.39 -6.34 36.95
C GLY A 310 -12.92 -6.45 36.96
N GLY A 311 -13.64 -5.70 36.11
CA GLY A 311 -15.10 -5.71 35.95
C GLY A 311 -15.76 -7.02 35.51
N GLY A 312 -15.03 -8.14 35.57
CA GLY A 312 -15.49 -9.50 35.30
C GLY A 312 -15.23 -10.51 36.44
N LYS A 313 -14.58 -10.13 37.55
CA LYS A 313 -14.63 -10.98 38.74
C LYS A 313 -15.99 -10.76 39.40
N GLY A 314 -16.89 -11.70 39.10
CA GLY A 314 -18.31 -11.65 39.41
C GLY A 314 -18.63 -10.86 40.67
N SER A 315 -19.52 -9.88 40.52
CA SER A 315 -20.46 -9.56 41.59
C SER A 315 -21.14 -10.87 41.96
N GLY A 316 -20.52 -11.56 42.92
CA GLY A 316 -21.11 -12.69 43.61
C GLY A 316 -22.50 -12.24 43.99
N LYS A 317 -23.47 -13.03 43.54
CA LYS A 317 -24.90 -12.87 43.75
C LYS A 317 -25.15 -12.81 45.27
N GLY A 318 -24.97 -11.65 45.90
CA GLY A 318 -24.94 -11.58 47.36
C GLY A 318 -24.68 -10.21 48.01
N GLU A 319 -23.84 -9.32 47.48
CA GLU A 319 -23.50 -8.09 48.21
C GLU A 319 -24.28 -6.86 47.71
N LYS A 320 -25.47 -6.65 48.28
CA LYS A 320 -26.08 -5.31 48.37
C LYS A 320 -25.23 -4.47 49.31
N LYS A 321 -24.29 -3.69 48.79
CA LYS A 321 -23.56 -2.69 49.59
C LYS A 321 -23.82 -1.29 49.06
N ASN A 322 -24.18 -0.43 50.00
CA ASN A 322 -24.61 0.96 49.85
C ASN A 322 -23.74 1.75 48.88
N HIS A 323 -24.39 2.33 47.88
CA HIS A 323 -23.81 3.07 46.77
C HIS A 323 -23.64 4.56 47.14
N ASP A 324 -22.85 4.86 48.17
CA ASP A 324 -22.64 6.25 48.64
C ASP A 324 -21.16 6.66 48.72
N GLY A 325 -20.26 5.90 48.06
CA GLY A 325 -18.80 6.05 48.19
C GLY A 325 -18.01 6.23 46.89
N THR A 326 -18.66 6.38 45.73
CA THR A 326 -17.96 6.47 44.42
C THR A 326 -17.60 7.89 43.97
N LEU A 327 -18.18 8.91 44.60
CA LEU A 327 -17.85 10.32 44.33
C LEU A 327 -16.42 10.73 44.77
N PRO A 328 -15.88 10.31 45.93
CA PRO A 328 -14.56 10.75 46.39
C PRO A 328 -13.40 10.33 45.49
N GLN A 329 -13.52 9.21 44.76
CA GLN A 329 -12.44 8.70 43.90
C GLN A 329 -12.33 9.46 42.57
N PHE A 330 -13.47 9.86 42.00
CA PHE A 330 -13.51 10.67 40.78
C PHE A 330 -13.04 12.10 41.05
N GLU A 331 -13.49 12.68 42.16
CA GLU A 331 -13.02 14.00 42.61
C GLU A 331 -11.51 13.96 42.92
N ALA A 332 -11.01 12.94 43.63
CA ALA A 332 -9.58 12.79 43.91
C ALA A 332 -8.71 12.65 42.64
N THR A 333 -9.22 12.02 41.57
CA THR A 333 -8.48 11.94 40.29
C THR A 333 -8.48 13.27 39.53
N ILE A 334 -9.56 14.07 39.63
CA ILE A 334 -9.58 15.43 39.08
C ILE A 334 -8.61 16.34 39.87
N PHE A 335 -8.62 16.29 41.20
CA PHE A 335 -7.81 17.16 42.04
C PHE A 335 -6.32 16.79 42.08
N SER A 336 -5.97 15.52 41.85
CA SER A 336 -4.56 15.09 41.84
C SER A 336 -3.84 15.40 40.52
N GLY A 337 -4.55 15.89 39.49
CA GLY A 337 -4.00 16.01 38.14
C GLY A 337 -3.68 14.66 37.47
N ALA A 338 -3.81 13.55 38.22
CA ALA A 338 -3.90 12.20 37.70
C ALA A 338 -5.31 11.99 37.17
N HIS A 339 -5.70 12.78 36.16
CA HIS A 339 -6.89 12.48 35.38
C HIS A 339 -6.84 11.00 35.05
N LYS A 340 -7.93 10.27 35.39
CA LYS A 340 -8.06 8.83 35.12
C LYS A 340 -7.56 8.62 33.71
N GLU A 341 -6.33 8.12 33.59
CA GLU A 341 -5.71 8.07 32.29
C GLU A 341 -6.58 7.08 31.53
N PHE A 342 -7.32 7.57 30.53
CA PHE A 342 -7.87 6.72 29.50
C PHE A 342 -6.76 5.92 28.79
N GLY A 343 -5.49 6.02 29.23
CA GLY A 343 -4.34 5.24 28.81
C GLY A 343 -4.53 3.73 28.83
N ASP A 344 -5.54 3.20 29.51
CA ASP A 344 -5.86 1.76 29.48
C ASP A 344 -6.87 1.35 28.40
N VAL A 345 -7.57 2.29 27.76
CA VAL A 345 -8.48 1.98 26.65
C VAL A 345 -8.19 2.87 25.46
N MET A 346 -8.13 2.29 24.27
CA MET A 346 -7.97 3.03 23.04
C MET A 346 -9.30 3.70 22.70
N VAL A 347 -9.59 4.85 23.33
CA VAL A 347 -10.73 5.72 23.04
C VAL A 347 -10.25 7.17 22.94
N ALA A 348 -10.35 7.76 21.75
CA ALA A 348 -9.87 9.11 21.52
C ALA A 348 -10.75 10.14 22.26
N PRO A 349 -10.16 11.09 23.01
CA PRO A 349 -10.93 12.12 23.73
C PRO A 349 -11.82 12.96 22.81
N SER A 350 -11.34 13.32 21.62
CA SER A 350 -12.10 14.09 20.64
C SER A 350 -13.37 13.36 20.17
N LEU A 351 -13.33 12.02 20.08
CA LEU A 351 -14.49 11.21 19.74
C LEU A 351 -15.51 11.20 20.89
N LEU A 352 -15.06 11.10 22.15
CA LEU A 352 -15.96 11.17 23.30
C LEU A 352 -16.69 12.52 23.37
N GLU A 353 -15.98 13.62 23.16
CA GLU A 353 -16.58 14.95 23.10
C GLU A 353 -17.61 15.08 21.97
N TYR A 354 -17.31 14.53 20.79
CA TYR A 354 -18.22 14.51 19.65
C TYR A 354 -19.48 13.70 19.97
N VAL A 355 -19.32 12.47 20.47
CA VAL A 355 -20.46 11.59 20.84
C VAL A 355 -21.32 12.23 21.92
N ALA A 356 -20.73 12.85 22.95
CA ALA A 356 -21.49 13.53 23.99
C ALA A 356 -22.38 14.66 23.42
N LYS A 357 -21.83 15.47 22.49
CA LYS A 357 -22.58 16.54 21.82
C LYS A 357 -23.70 16.01 20.93
N GLU A 358 -23.44 14.94 20.17
CA GLU A 358 -24.47 14.32 19.32
C GLU A 358 -25.61 13.75 20.16
N VAL A 359 -25.30 13.04 21.26
CA VAL A 359 -26.32 12.49 22.17
C VAL A 359 -27.16 13.60 22.83
N GLU A 360 -26.53 14.70 23.24
CA GLU A 360 -27.24 15.87 23.79
C GLU A 360 -28.18 16.49 22.75
N SER A 361 -27.71 16.66 21.51
CA SER A 361 -28.48 17.18 20.38
C SER A 361 -29.70 16.30 20.08
N GLU A 362 -29.51 14.99 19.96
CA GLU A 362 -30.61 14.03 19.73
C GLU A 362 -31.62 14.02 20.87
N ALA A 363 -31.16 14.07 22.13
CA ALA A 363 -32.03 14.16 23.29
C ALA A 363 -32.88 15.44 23.29
N ALA A 364 -32.28 16.58 22.89
CA ALA A 364 -33.00 17.84 22.73
C ALA A 364 -34.08 17.76 21.63
N VAL A 365 -33.75 17.16 20.47
CA VAL A 365 -34.69 16.93 19.38
C VAL A 365 -35.84 16.02 19.82
N MET A 366 -35.55 14.89 20.48
CA MET A 366 -36.57 13.98 20.99
C MET A 366 -37.50 14.65 22.01
N LYS A 367 -36.96 15.51 22.87
CA LYS A 367 -37.75 16.31 23.83
C LYS A 367 -38.68 17.29 23.11
N GLN A 368 -38.21 17.98 22.06
CA GLN A 368 -39.04 18.87 21.25
C GLN A 368 -40.14 18.13 20.49
N VAL A 369 -39.81 16.97 19.90
CA VAL A 369 -40.79 16.11 19.21
C VAL A 369 -41.87 15.63 20.18
N ARG A 370 -41.48 15.20 21.38
CA ARG A 370 -42.45 14.80 22.42
C ARG A 370 -43.37 15.97 22.81
N LYS A 371 -42.80 17.15 23.07
CA LYS A 371 -43.58 18.36 23.39
C LYS A 371 -44.57 18.73 22.28
N ALA A 372 -44.13 18.70 21.01
CA ALA A 372 -44.99 18.99 19.87
C ALA A 372 -46.14 17.97 19.71
N ARG A 373 -45.91 16.69 20.02
CA ARG A 373 -46.96 15.66 20.04
C ARG A 373 -47.97 15.91 21.15
N GLU A 374 -47.52 16.27 22.35
CA GLU A 374 -48.37 16.61 23.49
C GLU A 374 -49.25 17.85 23.19
N GLU A 375 -48.68 18.89 22.58
CA GLU A 375 -49.41 20.10 22.17
C GLU A 375 -50.47 19.81 21.10
N ARG A 376 -50.17 19.00 20.08
CA ARG A 376 -51.16 18.57 19.07
C ARG A 376 -52.30 17.76 19.68
N ALA A 377 -51.99 16.87 20.62
CA ALA A 377 -52.99 16.09 21.33
C ALA A 377 -53.88 16.97 22.22
N ALA A 378 -53.31 18.01 22.84
CA ALA A 378 -54.06 18.98 23.62
C ALA A 378 -54.97 19.86 22.75
N ALA A 379 -54.51 20.29 21.57
CA ALA A 379 -55.30 21.12 20.65
C ALA A 379 -56.50 20.41 19.99
N THR A 380 -56.54 19.08 20.06
CA THR A 380 -57.64 18.26 19.50
C THR A 380 -58.74 17.98 20.53
N LYS A 381 -58.49 18.26 21.81
CA LYS A 381 -59.48 18.17 22.89
C LYS A 381 -60.13 19.52 23.12
#